data_AF-A0A7X0XB07-F1
#
_entry.id   AF-A0A7X0XB07-F1
#
_cell.length_a   1.000
_cell.length_b   1.000
_cell.length_c   1.000
_cell.angle_alpha   90.00
_cell.angle_beta   90.00
_cell.angle_gamma   90.00
#
_symmetry.space_group_name_H-M   'P 1'
#
loop_
_entity.id
_entity.type
_entity.pdbx_description
1 polymer ?
#
loop_
_entity_poly.entity_id
_entity_poly.type
_entity_poly.pdbx_seq_one_letter_code
_entity_poly.pdbx_strand_id
1 'polypeptide(L)'
;MKKYLAGLGALAVAGSLFVSQPGDVMAQENTKQRSEIGTYGLSLLASGELEGRLTPYILGVPKSGNIAAHYTAKSIVSIGLFDQSNLIVKIPDEFKYVALQDEFKRAIKGSITYPTGLGSATHEYTAGDITIYADRIVLKNPKASYIIGSKFSADISIDYGSILDKYPNIPIDENPSGYSFAAVLSDNAMIDFNLIGSKEGKWVTEETAAIRK
;
A
#
# COMPACT_ATOMS: atom_id res chain seq x y z
N MET A 1 0.50 -65.31 63.82
CA MET A 1 0.07 -65.86 62.52
C MET A 1 1.12 -65.48 61.49
N LYS A 2 1.75 -66.46 60.84
CA LYS A 2 2.68 -66.27 59.71
C LYS A 2 1.90 -66.35 58.41
N LYS A 3 2.03 -65.37 57.52
CA LYS A 3 2.02 -65.56 56.05
C LYS A 3 2.92 -64.52 55.39
N TYR A 4 3.61 -65.02 54.36
CA TYR A 4 4.72 -64.48 53.59
C TYR A 4 4.26 -63.60 52.41
N LEU A 5 5.20 -62.78 51.89
CA LEU A 5 5.49 -62.42 50.48
C LEU A 5 4.32 -61.91 49.59
N ALA A 6 4.48 -61.00 48.62
CA ALA A 6 5.62 -60.57 47.83
C ALA A 6 5.33 -59.17 47.23
N GLY A 7 6.39 -58.46 46.86
CA GLY A 7 6.31 -57.23 46.07
C GLY A 7 7.71 -56.71 45.77
N LEU A 8 8.46 -57.51 45.00
CA LEU A 8 9.79 -57.24 44.48
C LEU A 8 9.81 -56.02 43.54
N GLY A 9 10.84 -55.18 43.69
CA GLY A 9 11.23 -54.19 42.70
C GLY A 9 12.31 -53.26 43.24
N ALA A 10 13.57 -53.71 43.20
CA ALA A 10 14.73 -52.92 43.59
C ALA A 10 15.62 -52.62 42.36
N LEU A 11 16.28 -51.44 42.44
CA LEU A 11 17.56 -51.03 41.81
C LEU A 11 17.52 -50.75 40.29
N ALA A 12 18.22 -49.75 39.73
CA ALA A 12 19.45 -49.04 40.13
C ALA A 12 19.45 -47.59 39.56
N VAL A 13 19.82 -46.56 40.32
CA VAL A 13 21.16 -45.91 40.44
C VAL A 13 21.75 -45.35 39.13
N ALA A 14 21.72 -44.02 39.02
CA ALA A 14 22.86 -43.14 38.69
C ALA A 14 22.36 -41.69 38.95
N GLY A 15 22.98 -40.82 39.75
CA GLY A 15 24.37 -40.72 40.14
C GLY A 15 24.96 -39.45 39.56
N SER A 16 24.62 -38.27 40.11
CA SER A 16 25.52 -37.10 40.11
C SER A 16 25.13 -36.14 41.23
N LEU A 17 25.94 -36.12 42.28
CA LEU A 17 26.05 -35.00 43.19
C LEU A 17 26.77 -33.88 42.45
N PHE A 18 26.17 -32.69 42.35
CA PHE A 18 26.94 -31.46 42.27
C PHE A 18 26.43 -30.45 43.29
N VAL A 19 27.38 -30.14 44.16
CA VAL A 19 27.48 -29.13 45.21
C VAL A 19 26.92 -27.78 44.75
N SER A 20 26.01 -27.20 45.54
CA SER A 20 25.67 -25.78 45.46
C SER A 20 26.74 -24.96 46.18
N GLN A 21 27.54 -24.21 45.43
CA GLN A 21 28.30 -23.08 45.96
C GLN A 21 27.54 -21.78 45.69
N PRO A 22 27.59 -20.81 46.64
CA PRO A 22 26.91 -19.54 46.53
C PRO A 22 27.78 -18.52 45.78
N GLY A 23 27.15 -17.73 44.91
CA GLY A 23 27.80 -16.61 44.24
C GLY A 23 27.96 -16.84 42.75
N ASP A 24 26.88 -16.60 42.02
CA ASP A 24 26.84 -15.63 40.93
C ASP A 24 25.38 -15.51 40.50
N VAL A 25 24.82 -14.31 40.65
CA VAL A 25 23.48 -14.00 40.15
C VAL A 25 23.61 -13.85 38.64
N MET A 26 23.62 -14.97 37.93
CA MET A 26 23.39 -14.96 36.49
C MET A 26 21.93 -14.63 36.28
N ALA A 27 21.65 -13.37 35.99
CA ALA A 27 20.39 -12.95 35.38
C ALA A 27 20.13 -13.90 34.22
N GLN A 28 19.19 -14.82 34.41
CA GLN A 28 18.69 -15.64 33.34
C GLN A 28 17.88 -14.69 32.47
N GLU A 29 18.57 -14.07 31.52
CA GLU A 29 17.98 -13.33 30.43
C GLU A 29 17.06 -14.33 29.73
N ASN A 30 15.79 -14.26 30.14
CA ASN A 30 14.71 -14.97 29.53
C ASN A 30 14.47 -14.23 28.21
N THR A 31 15.41 -14.41 27.27
CA THR A 31 15.18 -14.21 25.85
C THR A 31 14.13 -15.24 25.48
N LYS A 32 12.88 -14.93 25.85
CA LYS A 32 11.76 -15.13 24.96
C LYS A 32 12.25 -14.52 23.66
N GLN A 33 12.71 -15.39 22.79
CA GLN A 33 12.79 -15.19 21.37
C GLN A 33 11.35 -14.89 20.96
N ARG A 34 10.90 -13.66 21.23
CA ARG A 34 9.77 -13.06 20.58
C ARG A 34 10.24 -13.04 19.15
N SER A 35 9.80 -14.03 18.41
CA SER A 35 9.94 -14.05 16.97
C SER A 35 9.36 -12.73 16.51
N GLU A 36 10.23 -11.74 16.31
CA GLU A 36 9.98 -10.61 15.45
C GLU A 36 9.96 -11.21 14.04
N ILE A 37 8.90 -11.99 13.77
CA ILE A 37 8.33 -12.03 12.45
C ILE A 37 7.92 -10.58 12.25
N GLY A 38 8.81 -9.82 11.60
CA GLY A 38 8.52 -8.51 11.05
C GLY A 38 7.24 -8.67 10.25
N THR A 39 6.13 -8.35 10.91
CA THR A 39 4.82 -8.34 10.30
C THR A 39 4.83 -7.08 9.47
N TYR A 40 5.47 -7.15 8.31
CA TYR A 40 5.06 -6.37 7.14
C TYR A 40 3.67 -6.91 6.78
N GLY A 41 2.71 -6.66 7.68
CA GLY A 41 1.31 -7.00 7.50
C GLY A 41 0.83 -6.10 6.40
N LEU A 42 0.74 -6.65 5.20
CA LEU A 42 0.09 -6.01 4.08
C LEU A 42 -1.40 -5.85 4.45
N SER A 43 -1.72 -4.76 5.14
CA SER A 43 -3.09 -4.48 5.60
C SER A 43 -3.82 -3.74 4.48
N LEU A 44 -4.39 -4.57 3.59
CA LEU A 44 -5.25 -4.13 2.49
C LEU A 44 -6.65 -3.91 3.02
N LEU A 45 -7.21 -2.72 2.76
CA LEU A 45 -8.50 -2.33 3.31
C LEU A 45 -9.66 -2.68 2.36
N ALA A 46 -9.38 -2.83 1.06
CA ALA A 46 -10.40 -2.98 0.04
C ALA A 46 -9.93 -3.77 -1.19
N SER A 47 -10.91 -4.30 -1.93
CA SER A 47 -10.72 -4.73 -3.33
C SER A 47 -11.12 -3.59 -4.23
N GLY A 48 -10.26 -3.23 -5.19
CA GLY A 48 -10.46 -2.09 -6.07
C GLY A 48 -10.68 -2.42 -7.54
N GLU A 49 -11.33 -1.51 -8.23
CA GLU A 49 -11.43 -1.41 -9.69
C GLU A 49 -10.89 -0.04 -10.10
N LEU A 50 -10.15 0.01 -11.21
CA LEU A 50 -9.57 1.23 -11.74
C LEU A 50 -9.94 1.32 -13.21
N GLU A 51 -10.41 2.48 -13.62
CA GLU A 51 -10.64 2.82 -15.02
C GLU A 51 -10.12 4.23 -15.28
N GLY A 52 -9.90 4.58 -16.55
CA GLY A 52 -9.37 5.88 -16.85
C GLY A 52 -9.24 6.17 -18.33
N ARG A 53 -8.65 7.32 -18.61
CA ARG A 53 -8.31 7.78 -19.95
C ARG A 53 -6.97 8.50 -19.92
N LEU A 54 -6.10 8.14 -20.86
CA LEU A 54 -4.90 8.90 -21.19
C LEU A 54 -5.19 9.73 -22.43
N THR A 55 -4.94 11.02 -22.36
CA THR A 55 -4.97 11.95 -23.48
C THR A 55 -3.53 12.32 -23.80
N PRO A 56 -3.00 11.98 -24.99
CA PRO A 56 -1.62 12.28 -25.36
C PRO A 56 -1.32 13.79 -25.32
N TYR A 57 -0.08 14.12 -25.02
CA TYR A 57 0.47 15.47 -25.17
C TYR A 57 0.77 15.77 -26.63
N ILE A 58 0.41 16.97 -27.07
CA ILE A 58 0.67 17.48 -28.43
C ILE A 58 1.33 18.85 -28.28
N LEU A 59 2.54 18.97 -28.81
CA LEU A 59 3.33 20.21 -28.70
C LEU A 59 2.56 21.41 -29.28
N GLY A 60 2.44 22.47 -28.49
CA GLY A 60 1.76 23.70 -28.90
C GLY A 60 0.23 23.65 -28.84
N VAL A 61 -0.37 22.51 -28.44
CA VAL A 61 -1.81 22.42 -28.17
C VAL A 61 -2.05 22.62 -26.67
N PRO A 62 -2.70 23.73 -26.26
CA PRO A 62 -2.95 24.00 -24.85
C PRO A 62 -3.74 22.89 -24.17
N LYS A 63 -3.36 22.54 -22.93
CA LYS A 63 -4.05 21.55 -22.09
C LYS A 63 -4.13 20.14 -22.70
N SER A 64 -3.23 19.80 -23.62
CA SER A 64 -2.98 18.41 -24.01
C SER A 64 -2.15 17.70 -22.93
N GLY A 65 -2.09 16.36 -22.95
CA GLY A 65 -1.30 15.62 -21.97
C GLY A 65 -1.97 15.50 -20.60
N ASN A 66 -3.06 14.73 -20.53
CA ASN A 66 -3.79 14.50 -19.28
C ASN A 66 -4.02 13.01 -19.03
N ILE A 67 -3.90 12.60 -17.77
CA ILE A 67 -4.39 11.32 -17.28
C ILE A 67 -5.59 11.61 -16.39
N ALA A 68 -6.70 10.93 -16.60
CA ALA A 68 -7.85 10.93 -15.70
C ALA A 68 -8.14 9.48 -15.29
N ALA A 69 -8.26 9.22 -14.01
CA ALA A 69 -8.50 7.90 -13.47
C ALA A 69 -9.61 7.94 -12.42
N HIS A 70 -10.52 6.97 -12.48
CA HIS A 70 -11.56 6.73 -11.51
C HIS A 70 -11.29 5.39 -10.83
N TYR A 71 -11.11 5.44 -9.52
CA TYR A 71 -10.91 4.27 -8.69
C TYR A 71 -12.15 4.02 -7.84
N THR A 72 -12.65 2.79 -7.82
CA THR A 72 -13.67 2.39 -6.86
C THR A 72 -13.16 1.23 -6.03
N ALA A 73 -13.55 1.17 -4.77
CA ALA A 73 -13.18 0.06 -3.91
C ALA A 73 -14.28 -0.30 -2.94
N LYS A 74 -14.36 -1.59 -2.61
CA LYS A 74 -15.25 -2.10 -1.56
C LYS A 74 -14.42 -2.60 -0.40
N SER A 75 -14.67 -2.06 0.79
CA SER A 75 -13.97 -2.50 1.98
C SER A 75 -14.31 -3.96 2.31
N ILE A 76 -13.27 -4.76 2.55
CA ILE A 76 -13.36 -6.19 2.85
C ILE A 76 -13.05 -6.51 4.32
N VAL A 77 -12.59 -5.52 5.10
CA VAL A 77 -12.21 -5.68 6.51
C VAL A 77 -13.18 -4.92 7.40
N SER A 78 -13.50 -5.50 8.55
CA SER A 78 -14.36 -4.93 9.58
C SER A 78 -13.61 -3.92 10.44
N ILE A 79 -13.92 -2.64 10.21
CA ILE A 79 -13.72 -1.47 11.07
C ILE A 79 -12.42 -1.46 11.91
N GLY A 80 -11.42 -0.72 11.42
CA GLY A 80 -10.57 0.08 12.29
C GLY A 80 -11.22 1.44 12.47
N LEU A 81 -11.65 1.77 13.69
CA LEU A 81 -12.13 3.11 14.01
C LEU A 81 -10.91 4.04 13.96
N PHE A 82 -10.98 5.11 13.16
CA PHE A 82 -9.94 6.16 13.04
C PHE A 82 -8.64 5.79 12.32
N ASP A 83 -8.60 4.70 11.56
CA ASP A 83 -7.40 4.36 10.81
C ASP A 83 -7.20 5.30 9.62
N GLN A 84 -5.98 5.84 9.53
CA GLN A 84 -5.57 6.67 8.42
C GLN A 84 -5.25 5.73 7.24
N SER A 85 -6.04 5.82 6.18
CA SER A 85 -5.76 5.09 4.93
C SER A 85 -5.05 5.98 3.92
N ASN A 86 -4.46 5.36 2.92
CA ASN A 86 -3.84 5.99 1.78
C ASN A 86 -4.37 5.33 0.51
N LEU A 87 -4.71 6.15 -0.48
CA LEU A 87 -4.85 5.70 -1.85
C LEU A 87 -3.47 5.74 -2.50
N ILE A 88 -2.97 4.59 -2.92
CA ILE A 88 -1.69 4.49 -3.62
C ILE A 88 -1.96 4.20 -5.07
N VAL A 89 -1.39 5.02 -5.94
CA VAL A 89 -1.52 4.93 -7.39
C VAL A 89 -0.15 4.63 -7.96
N LYS A 90 0.03 3.46 -8.56
CA LYS A 90 1.24 3.13 -9.31
C LYS A 90 1.21 3.86 -10.65
N ILE A 91 2.28 4.57 -10.94
CA ILE A 91 2.52 5.23 -12.22
C ILE A 91 3.32 4.25 -13.11
N PRO A 92 3.04 4.18 -14.42
CA PRO A 92 3.90 3.46 -15.37
C PRO A 92 5.34 3.97 -15.36
N ASP A 93 6.32 3.07 -15.53
CA ASP A 93 7.74 3.41 -15.46
C ASP A 93 8.17 4.42 -16.54
N GLU A 94 7.45 4.49 -17.66
CA GLU A 94 7.67 5.44 -18.75
C GLU A 94 7.47 6.89 -18.29
N PHE A 95 6.65 7.12 -17.26
CA PHE A 95 6.38 8.45 -16.71
C PHE A 95 7.32 8.85 -15.56
N LYS A 96 8.28 7.99 -15.17
CA LYS A 96 9.14 8.23 -14.00
C LYS A 96 9.84 9.59 -14.02
N TYR A 97 10.31 10.04 -15.19
CA TYR A 97 11.03 11.30 -15.32
C TYR A 97 10.11 12.52 -15.21
N VAL A 98 8.85 12.36 -15.61
CA VAL A 98 7.81 13.37 -15.39
C VAL A 98 7.46 13.43 -13.90
N ALA A 99 7.32 12.27 -13.26
CA ALA A 99 6.96 12.16 -11.85
C ALA A 99 8.01 12.77 -10.91
N LEU A 100 9.28 12.75 -11.30
CA LEU A 100 10.40 13.30 -10.54
C LEU A 100 10.52 14.83 -10.61
N GLN A 101 9.73 15.52 -11.41
CA GLN A 101 9.77 16.99 -11.48
C GLN A 101 9.09 17.62 -10.25
N ASP A 102 9.69 18.68 -9.71
CA ASP A 102 9.18 19.39 -8.53
C ASP A 102 7.73 19.89 -8.72
N GLU A 103 7.37 20.22 -9.95
CA GLU A 103 6.03 20.68 -10.31
C GLU A 103 5.00 19.60 -10.49
N PHE A 104 5.41 18.33 -10.61
CA PHE A 104 4.50 17.21 -10.83
C PHE A 104 3.41 17.14 -9.75
N LYS A 105 3.77 17.49 -8.51
CA LYS A 105 2.82 17.58 -7.40
C LYS A 105 1.67 18.52 -7.63
N ARG A 106 1.92 19.65 -8.29
CA ARG A 106 0.90 20.67 -8.57
C ARG A 106 0.07 20.32 -9.81
N ALA A 107 0.56 19.42 -10.65
CA ALA A 107 -0.17 18.88 -11.79
C ALA A 107 -1.21 17.82 -11.39
N ILE A 108 -1.14 17.30 -10.17
CA ILE A 108 -2.10 16.31 -9.65
C ILE A 108 -3.27 17.04 -8.99
N LYS A 109 -4.48 16.66 -9.40
CA LYS A 109 -5.74 16.98 -8.73
C LYS A 109 -6.45 15.69 -8.41
N GLY A 110 -7.17 15.65 -7.31
CA GLY A 110 -8.05 14.52 -7.07
C GLY A 110 -8.89 14.68 -5.83
N SER A 111 -9.84 13.78 -5.68
CA SER A 111 -10.73 13.71 -4.56
C SER A 111 -11.03 12.27 -4.19
N ILE A 112 -11.48 12.08 -2.96
CA ILE A 112 -11.98 10.79 -2.48
C ILE A 112 -13.32 10.98 -1.80
N THR A 113 -14.29 10.18 -2.22
CA THR A 113 -15.57 10.00 -1.54
C THR A 113 -15.50 8.73 -0.72
N TYR A 114 -15.73 8.88 0.58
CA TYR A 114 -15.63 7.81 1.55
C TYR A 114 -16.88 7.77 2.44
N PRO A 115 -17.22 6.62 3.02
CA PRO A 115 -18.37 6.49 3.88
C PRO A 115 -18.07 7.10 5.25
N THR A 116 -19.10 7.68 5.85
CA THR A 116 -19.12 8.15 7.23
C THR A 116 -20.26 7.47 7.96
N GLY A 117 -20.26 7.49 9.29
CA GLY A 117 -21.33 6.88 10.09
C GLY A 117 -22.74 7.41 9.79
N LEU A 118 -22.88 8.53 9.07
CA LEU A 118 -24.14 9.18 8.69
C LEU A 118 -24.35 9.28 7.16
N GLY A 119 -23.48 8.70 6.33
CA GLY A 119 -23.60 8.80 4.87
C GLY A 119 -22.25 8.68 4.15
N SER A 120 -21.94 9.65 3.30
CA SER A 120 -20.65 9.76 2.62
C SER A 120 -20.13 11.20 2.69
N ALA A 121 -18.82 11.35 2.66
CA ALA A 121 -18.15 12.64 2.61
C ALA A 121 -17.11 12.61 1.49
N THR A 122 -16.89 13.76 0.87
CA THR A 122 -15.88 13.95 -0.17
C THR A 122 -14.77 14.84 0.36
N HIS A 123 -13.52 14.45 0.13
CA HIS A 123 -12.32 15.22 0.44
C HIS A 123 -11.55 15.48 -0.83
N GLU A 124 -11.29 16.76 -1.10
CA GLU A 124 -10.39 17.19 -2.17
C GLU A 124 -8.95 17.14 -1.64
N TYR A 125 -8.07 16.42 -2.33
CA TYR A 125 -6.68 16.33 -1.90
C TYR A 125 -5.98 17.67 -2.07
N THR A 126 -5.28 18.07 -1.02
CA THR A 126 -4.40 19.23 -1.01
C THR A 126 -2.96 18.80 -1.28
N ALA A 127 -2.08 19.76 -1.60
CA ALA A 127 -0.66 19.47 -1.72
C ALA A 127 -0.03 18.88 -0.43
N GLY A 128 -0.66 19.04 0.74
CA GLY A 128 -0.21 18.39 1.98
C GLY A 128 -0.53 16.90 2.04
N ASP A 129 -1.54 16.46 1.28
CA ASP A 129 -2.03 15.08 1.28
C ASP A 129 -1.29 14.18 0.28
N ILE A 130 -0.63 14.79 -0.70
CA ILE A 130 0.03 14.09 -1.81
C ILE A 130 1.50 13.86 -1.45
N THR A 131 2.01 12.66 -1.65
CA THR A 131 3.44 12.34 -1.65
C THR A 131 3.78 11.62 -2.95
N ILE A 132 4.88 12.00 -3.58
CA ILE A 132 5.27 11.48 -4.89
C ILE A 132 6.58 10.74 -4.77
N TYR A 133 6.62 9.59 -5.42
CA TYR A 133 7.80 8.78 -5.64
C TYR A 133 7.93 8.55 -7.15
N ALA A 134 9.06 7.98 -7.58
CA ALA A 134 9.30 7.73 -8.99
C ALA A 134 8.29 6.75 -9.63
N ASP A 135 7.77 5.80 -8.83
CA ASP A 135 6.91 4.71 -9.28
C ASP A 135 5.46 4.82 -8.81
N ARG A 136 5.15 5.76 -7.91
CA ARG A 136 3.83 5.87 -7.28
C ARG A 136 3.51 7.26 -6.74
N ILE A 137 2.21 7.51 -6.62
CA ILE A 137 1.64 8.63 -5.86
C ILE A 137 0.95 8.03 -4.64
N VAL A 138 1.23 8.60 -3.47
CA VAL A 138 0.54 8.27 -2.22
C VAL A 138 -0.34 9.46 -1.85
N LEU A 139 -1.65 9.21 -1.77
CA LEU A 139 -2.67 10.18 -1.41
C LEU A 139 -3.18 9.83 -0.02
N LYS A 140 -2.90 10.69 0.97
CA LYS A 140 -3.32 10.49 2.35
C LYS A 140 -4.80 10.82 2.49
N ASN A 141 -5.58 9.85 2.95
CA ASN A 141 -7.01 10.04 3.16
C ASN A 141 -7.29 10.65 4.54
N PRO A 142 -8.40 11.37 4.70
CA PRO A 142 -8.91 11.72 6.01
C PRO A 142 -9.17 10.48 6.86
N LYS A 143 -9.04 10.63 8.18
CA LYS A 143 -9.44 9.58 9.13
C LYS A 143 -10.95 9.42 9.06
N ALA A 144 -11.39 8.19 8.82
CA ALA A 144 -12.81 7.87 8.73
C ALA A 144 -13.11 6.56 9.44
N SER A 145 -14.33 6.45 9.96
CA SER A 145 -14.87 5.22 10.54
C SER A 145 -15.90 4.66 9.58
N TYR A 146 -15.65 3.46 9.06
CA TYR A 146 -16.48 2.83 8.04
C TYR A 146 -16.79 1.37 8.38
N ILE A 147 -17.94 0.90 7.94
CA ILE A 147 -18.43 -0.46 8.17
C ILE A 147 -17.95 -1.38 7.04
N ILE A 148 -17.85 -2.69 7.29
CA ILE A 148 -17.59 -3.70 6.23
C ILE A 148 -18.50 -3.47 5.03
N GLY A 149 -17.96 -3.62 3.82
CA GLY A 149 -18.76 -3.55 2.59
C GLY A 149 -19.06 -2.12 2.13
N SER A 150 -18.59 -1.13 2.88
CA SER A 150 -18.53 0.28 2.49
C SER A 150 -17.83 0.48 1.15
N LYS A 151 -18.36 1.40 0.33
CA LYS A 151 -17.78 1.78 -0.96
C LYS A 151 -16.97 3.06 -0.83
N PHE A 152 -15.83 3.07 -1.50
CA PHE A 152 -14.96 4.22 -1.67
C PHE A 152 -14.88 4.51 -3.17
N SER A 153 -14.81 5.79 -3.53
CA SER A 153 -14.51 6.20 -4.90
C SER A 153 -13.52 7.34 -4.88
N ALA A 154 -12.58 7.36 -5.80
CA ALA A 154 -11.61 8.44 -5.93
C ALA A 154 -11.43 8.81 -7.39
N ASP A 155 -11.35 10.11 -7.64
CA ASP A 155 -11.09 10.68 -8.95
C ASP A 155 -9.72 11.34 -8.91
N ILE A 156 -8.86 11.01 -9.87
CA ILE A 156 -7.50 11.54 -9.97
C ILE A 156 -7.30 12.07 -11.38
N SER A 157 -6.74 13.27 -11.49
CA SER A 157 -6.30 13.85 -12.75
C SER A 157 -4.87 14.32 -12.64
N ILE A 158 -4.06 14.01 -13.65
CA ILE A 158 -2.64 14.37 -13.74
C ILE A 158 -2.45 15.14 -15.05
N ASP A 159 -2.12 16.43 -14.94
CA ASP A 159 -1.77 17.29 -16.07
C ASP A 159 -0.27 17.18 -16.37
N TYR A 160 0.15 16.04 -16.94
CA TYR A 160 1.54 15.83 -17.30
C TYR A 160 2.00 16.71 -18.47
N GLY A 161 1.07 17.21 -19.29
CA GLY A 161 1.35 18.16 -20.36
C GLY A 161 1.93 19.46 -19.83
N SER A 162 1.42 19.98 -18.70
CA SER A 162 2.00 21.17 -18.04
C SER A 162 3.47 21.00 -17.66
N ILE A 163 3.91 19.77 -17.40
CA ILE A 163 5.31 19.44 -17.11
C ILE A 163 6.13 19.41 -18.40
N LEU A 164 5.60 18.82 -19.46
CA LEU A 164 6.26 18.76 -20.77
C LEU A 164 6.35 20.13 -21.45
N ASP A 165 5.36 21.02 -21.24
CA ASP A 165 5.42 22.42 -21.69
C ASP A 165 6.64 23.14 -21.08
N LYS A 166 6.94 22.85 -19.81
CA LYS A 166 8.08 23.46 -19.09
C LYS A 166 9.41 22.74 -19.39
N TYR A 167 9.36 21.43 -19.56
CA TYR A 167 10.51 20.56 -19.75
C TYR A 167 10.31 19.67 -20.99
N PRO A 168 10.41 20.23 -22.21
CA PRO A 168 10.05 19.54 -23.45
C PRO A 168 10.96 18.36 -23.82
N ASN A 169 12.12 18.24 -23.16
CA ASN A 169 13.09 17.18 -23.42
C ASN A 169 12.93 15.97 -22.47
N ILE A 170 11.93 15.95 -21.58
CA ILE A 170 11.67 14.80 -20.72
C ILE A 170 11.12 13.66 -21.59
N PRO A 171 11.79 12.49 -21.63
CA PRO A 171 11.29 11.37 -22.39
C PRO A 171 10.12 10.70 -21.68
N ILE A 172 9.11 10.33 -22.46
CA ILE A 172 8.11 9.32 -22.11
C ILE A 172 8.14 8.30 -23.24
N ASP A 173 8.62 7.10 -22.93
CA ASP A 173 8.78 6.06 -23.94
C ASP A 173 7.40 5.57 -24.42
N GLU A 174 7.32 5.18 -25.69
CA GLU A 174 6.13 4.51 -26.24
C GLU A 174 6.02 3.11 -25.64
N ASN A 175 4.79 2.69 -25.34
CA ASN A 175 4.50 1.33 -24.90
C ASN A 175 3.50 0.67 -25.85
N PRO A 176 3.92 -0.30 -26.68
CA PRO A 176 3.04 -0.98 -27.63
C PRO A 176 1.86 -1.71 -26.98
N SER A 177 1.94 -2.03 -25.68
CA SER A 177 0.88 -2.70 -24.93
C SER A 177 -0.02 -1.71 -24.16
N GLY A 178 0.20 -0.41 -24.33
CA GLY A 178 -0.40 0.63 -23.49
C GLY A 178 0.30 0.79 -22.15
N TYR A 179 -0.02 1.88 -21.46
CA TYR A 179 0.54 2.23 -20.15
C TYR A 179 -0.28 1.60 -19.03
N SER A 180 0.38 0.93 -18.10
CA SER A 180 -0.27 0.18 -17.01
C SER A 180 -0.30 0.98 -15.71
N PHE A 181 -1.50 1.36 -15.30
CA PHE A 181 -1.80 2.00 -14.03
C PHE A 181 -2.39 0.98 -13.06
N ALA A 182 -2.06 1.14 -11.78
CA ALA A 182 -2.69 0.38 -10.71
C ALA A 182 -3.02 1.27 -9.52
N ALA A 183 -4.07 0.95 -8.78
CA ALA A 183 -4.45 1.68 -7.59
C ALA A 183 -4.96 0.75 -6.48
N VAL A 184 -4.66 1.13 -5.24
CA VAL A 184 -5.03 0.35 -4.05
C VAL A 184 -5.28 1.24 -2.84
N LEU A 185 -6.23 0.84 -2.00
CA LEU A 185 -6.50 1.44 -0.70
C LEU A 185 -5.86 0.61 0.43
N SER A 186 -5.00 1.22 1.24
CA SER A 186 -4.31 0.56 2.35
C SER A 186 -4.01 1.51 3.50
N ASP A 187 -3.81 0.99 4.71
CA ASP A 187 -3.31 1.76 5.85
C ASP A 187 -1.79 2.04 5.78
N ASN A 188 -1.05 1.29 4.97
CA ASN A 188 0.38 1.43 4.79
C ASN A 188 0.69 2.12 3.46
N ALA A 189 1.47 3.20 3.49
CA ALA A 189 1.93 3.92 2.29
C ALA A 189 3.01 3.15 1.50
N MET A 190 3.68 2.20 2.13
CA MET A 190 4.74 1.40 1.54
C MET A 190 4.21 0.01 1.19
N ILE A 191 3.77 -0.17 -0.05
CA ILE A 191 3.25 -1.45 -0.54
C ILE A 191 4.06 -1.97 -1.72
N ASP A 192 4.35 -3.27 -1.73
CA ASP A 192 4.79 -3.94 -2.94
C ASP A 192 3.57 -4.39 -3.77
N PHE A 193 3.35 -3.77 -4.93
CA PHE A 193 2.25 -4.10 -5.85
C PHE A 193 2.30 -5.57 -6.32
N ASN A 194 3.48 -6.21 -6.32
CA ASN A 194 3.60 -7.63 -6.65
C ASN A 194 2.94 -8.54 -5.60
N LEU A 195 2.73 -8.06 -4.38
CA LEU A 195 2.14 -8.81 -3.27
C LEU A 195 0.63 -8.58 -3.10
N ILE A 196 0.04 -7.60 -3.82
CA ILE A 196 -1.38 -7.22 -3.69
C ILE A 196 -2.30 -8.16 -4.50
N GLY A 197 -1.78 -8.78 -5.56
CA GLY A 197 -2.52 -9.73 -6.39
C GLY A 197 -3.77 -9.11 -7.04
N SER A 198 -4.95 -9.68 -6.79
CA SER A 198 -6.22 -9.26 -7.40
C SER A 198 -6.96 -8.17 -6.63
N LYS A 199 -6.36 -7.58 -5.59
CA LYS A 199 -6.99 -6.55 -4.75
C LYS A 199 -6.75 -5.13 -5.26
N GLU A 200 -5.79 -4.95 -6.16
CA GLU A 200 -5.56 -3.68 -6.85
C GLU A 200 -6.50 -3.52 -8.03
N GLY A 201 -6.98 -2.30 -8.24
CA GLY A 201 -7.61 -1.92 -9.50
C GLY A 201 -6.51 -1.72 -10.53
N LYS A 202 -6.66 -2.30 -11.72
CA LYS A 202 -5.72 -2.14 -12.84
C LYS A 202 -6.41 -1.52 -14.02
N TRP A 203 -5.71 -0.62 -14.69
CA TRP A 203 -6.15 -0.05 -15.95
C TRP A 203 -4.96 0.05 -16.90
N VAL A 204 -5.13 -0.45 -18.11
CA VAL A 204 -4.16 -0.30 -19.19
C VAL A 204 -4.76 0.63 -20.23
N THR A 205 -4.00 1.63 -20.67
CA THR A 205 -4.47 2.61 -21.65
C THR A 205 -4.63 1.97 -23.03
N GLU A 206 -5.56 2.48 -23.83
CA GLU A 206 -5.63 2.17 -25.26
C GLU A 206 -4.51 2.87 -26.05
N GLU A 207 -4.05 4.01 -25.56
CA GLU A 207 -2.96 4.78 -26.16
C GLU A 207 -1.62 4.08 -25.95
N THR A 208 -0.83 3.97 -27.02
CA THR A 208 0.54 3.42 -26.99
C THR A 208 1.62 4.51 -26.93
N ALA A 209 1.23 5.77 -27.11
CA ALA A 209 2.13 6.92 -27.06
C ALA A 209 1.51 8.06 -26.25
N ALA A 210 2.20 8.46 -25.18
CA ALA A 210 1.81 9.61 -24.35
C ALA A 210 2.20 10.95 -24.98
N ILE A 211 3.10 10.96 -25.97
CA ILE A 211 3.53 12.14 -26.71
C ILE A 211 3.23 11.90 -28.19
N ARG A 212 2.47 12.79 -28.81
CA ARG A 212 2.26 12.80 -30.26
C ARG A 212 3.07 13.94 -30.88
N LYS A 213 3.85 13.59 -31.91
CA LYS A 213 4.65 14.52 -32.71
C LYS A 213 3.79 15.21 -33.75
#